data_AF-A0A336N1D3-F1
#
_entry.id   AF-A0A336N1D3-F1
#
_cell.length_a   1.000
_cell.length_b   1.000
_cell.length_c   1.000
_cell.angle_alpha   90.00
_cell.angle_beta   90.00
_cell.angle_gamma   90.00
#
_symmetry.space_group_name_H-M   'P 1'
#
loop_
_entity.id
_entity.type
_entity.pdbx_description
1 polymer ?
#
loop_
_entity_poly.entity_id
_entity_poly.type
_entity_poly.pdbx_seq_one_letter_code
_entity_poly.pdbx_strand_id
1 'polypeptide(L)'
;MNHMKYLLITIILSVIIYACAARTYHPHIFSIDDKAVVDYSKNEPDLDNSITNDYVTSVNDDVPPPHTEYAKMARYLVHRSDWTSMGTNSLQFPGFPMVNIISIADSPRNEKSTGNVYFYL
;
A
#
# COMPACT_ATOMS: atom_id res chain seq x y z
N MET A 1 -27.71 -46.25 -5.93
CA MET A 1 -26.50 -45.99 -6.75
C MET A 1 -26.26 -44.50 -7.09
N ASN A 2 -27.30 -43.65 -7.13
CA ASN A 2 -27.13 -42.23 -7.48
C ASN A 2 -26.61 -41.37 -6.32
N HIS A 3 -26.96 -41.71 -5.07
CA HIS A 3 -26.55 -40.95 -3.88
C HIS A 3 -25.03 -40.94 -3.65
N MET A 4 -24.34 -42.03 -4.02
CA MET A 4 -22.89 -42.16 -3.90
C MET A 4 -22.13 -41.32 -4.93
N LYS A 5 -22.73 -41.04 -6.09
CA LYS A 5 -22.15 -40.19 -7.14
C LYS A 5 -22.20 -38.70 -6.75
N TYR A 6 -23.30 -38.26 -6.12
CA TYR A 6 -23.42 -36.88 -5.63
C TYR A 6 -22.47 -36.58 -4.45
N LEU A 7 -22.24 -37.57 -3.58
CA LEU A 7 -21.26 -37.44 -2.50
C LEU A 7 -19.84 -37.27 -3.06
N LEU A 8 -19.49 -38.04 -4.10
CA LEU A 8 -18.16 -37.97 -4.70
C LEU A 8 -17.94 -36.63 -5.44
N ILE A 9 -18.97 -36.13 -6.14
CA ILE A 9 -18.92 -34.84 -6.85
C ILE A 9 -18.79 -33.66 -5.87
N THR A 10 -19.50 -33.69 -4.74
CA THR A 10 -19.43 -32.62 -3.73
C THR A 10 -18.07 -32.56 -3.02
N ILE A 11 -17.45 -33.71 -2.76
CA ILE A 11 -16.09 -33.77 -2.20
C ILE A 11 -15.05 -33.23 -3.20
N ILE A 12 -15.19 -33.56 -4.49
CA ILE A 12 -14.25 -33.06 -5.51
C ILE A 12 -14.40 -31.53 -5.68
N LEU A 13 -15.63 -31.01 -5.70
CA LEU A 13 -15.87 -29.57 -5.80
C LEU A 13 -15.32 -28.81 -4.58
N SER A 14 -15.48 -29.33 -3.36
CA SER A 14 -14.95 -28.67 -2.16
C SER A 14 -13.42 -28.62 -2.15
N VAL A 15 -12.75 -29.68 -2.59
CA VAL A 15 -11.28 -29.72 -2.71
C VAL A 15 -10.78 -28.73 -3.76
N ILE A 16 -11.45 -28.62 -4.91
CA ILE A 16 -11.09 -27.65 -5.97
C ILE A 16 -11.27 -26.21 -5.46
N ILE A 17 -12.37 -25.92 -4.76
CA ILE A 17 -12.64 -24.59 -4.20
C ILE A 17 -11.60 -24.25 -3.13
N TYR A 18 -11.25 -25.20 -2.25
CA TYR A 18 -10.27 -24.99 -1.19
C TYR A 18 -8.85 -24.79 -1.76
N ALA A 19 -8.47 -25.56 -2.79
CA ALA A 19 -7.19 -25.40 -3.48
C ALA A 19 -7.10 -24.07 -4.25
N CYS A 20 -8.20 -23.61 -4.84
CA CYS A 20 -8.28 -22.31 -5.51
C CYS A 20 -8.09 -21.17 -4.50
N ALA A 21 -8.76 -21.23 -3.34
CA ALA A 21 -8.59 -20.26 -2.27
C ALA A 21 -7.17 -20.26 -1.68
N ALA A 22 -6.51 -21.43 -1.56
CA ALA A 22 -5.14 -21.51 -1.04
C ALA A 22 -4.11 -20.88 -2.00
N ARG A 23 -4.37 -20.83 -3.31
CA ARG A 23 -3.45 -20.26 -4.31
C ARG A 23 -3.42 -18.73 -4.32
N THR A 24 -4.45 -18.07 -3.78
CA THR A 24 -4.48 -16.60 -3.65
C THR A 24 -3.76 -16.09 -2.41
N TYR A 25 -3.40 -16.96 -1.46
CA TYR A 25 -2.58 -16.61 -0.30
C TYR A 25 -1.12 -17.01 -0.51
N HIS A 26 -0.47 -16.45 -1.53
CA HIS A 26 1.00 -16.41 -1.52
C HIS A 26 1.39 -15.11 -0.83
N PRO A 27 1.77 -15.11 0.46
CA PRO A 27 2.38 -13.94 1.04
C PRO A 27 3.71 -13.75 0.31
N HIS A 28 3.76 -12.76 -0.58
CA HIS A 28 5.02 -12.24 -1.06
C HIS A 28 5.73 -11.65 0.15
N ILE A 29 6.67 -12.41 0.73
CA ILE A 29 7.66 -11.87 1.65
C ILE A 29 8.46 -10.89 0.81
N PHE A 30 8.13 -9.61 0.97
CA PHE A 30 8.78 -8.50 0.30
C PHE A 30 10.15 -8.32 0.97
N SER A 31 11.18 -8.94 0.38
CA SER A 31 12.56 -8.51 0.57
C SER A 31 12.70 -7.18 -0.15
N ILE A 32 13.13 -6.14 0.58
CA ILE A 32 13.55 -4.89 -0.05
C ILE A 32 14.84 -5.19 -0.80
N ASP A 33 14.71 -5.56 -2.06
CA ASP A 33 15.84 -5.60 -2.97
C ASP A 33 16.13 -4.14 -3.35
N ASP A 34 17.18 -3.60 -2.73
CA ASP A 34 17.71 -2.23 -2.80
C ASP A 34 18.13 -1.76 -4.22
N LYS A 35 17.65 -2.41 -5.29
CA LYS A 35 18.20 -2.31 -6.65
C LYS A 35 17.25 -1.81 -7.73
N ALA A 36 16.01 -1.42 -7.41
CA ALA A 36 15.08 -0.85 -8.39
C ALA A 36 15.01 0.68 -8.31
N VAL A 37 16.16 1.35 -8.49
CA VAL A 37 16.19 2.77 -8.87
C VAL A 37 16.72 2.81 -10.30
N VAL A 38 15.81 2.88 -11.27
CA VAL A 38 16.16 3.20 -12.66
C VAL A 38 16.44 4.69 -12.70
N ASP A 39 17.71 5.01 -12.89
CA ASP A 39 18.24 6.37 -12.87
C ASP A 39 17.98 7.05 -14.23
N TYR A 40 17.00 7.95 -14.27
CA TYR A 40 16.64 8.72 -15.47
C TYR A 40 17.65 9.84 -15.79
N SER A 41 18.74 9.98 -15.02
CA SER A 41 19.74 11.07 -15.13
C SER A 41 20.59 11.10 -16.43
N LYS A 42 20.48 10.15 -17.36
CA LYS A 42 21.52 9.96 -18.40
C LYS A 42 21.48 10.86 -19.65
N ASN A 43 20.57 11.84 -19.76
CA ASN A 43 20.36 12.56 -21.03
C ASN A 43 20.49 14.10 -20.99
N GLU A 44 21.10 14.72 -19.97
CA GLU A 44 21.32 16.17 -19.96
C GLU A 44 22.81 16.52 -19.78
N PRO A 45 23.36 17.46 -20.58
CA PRO A 45 24.79 17.74 -20.63
C PRO A 45 25.27 18.56 -19.42
N ASP A 46 26.23 17.97 -18.70
CA ASP A 46 27.33 18.57 -17.93
C ASP A 46 27.05 19.91 -17.22
N LEU A 47 26.13 19.91 -16.26
CA LEU A 47 26.12 20.89 -15.17
C LEU A 47 26.70 20.22 -13.92
N ASP A 48 27.57 20.93 -13.19
CA ASP A 48 28.24 20.45 -11.96
C ASP A 48 27.31 19.62 -11.05
N ASN A 49 27.49 18.30 -11.12
CA ASN A 49 26.68 17.29 -10.46
C ASN A 49 26.97 17.13 -8.95
N SER A 50 27.76 18.02 -8.33
CA SER A 50 28.04 17.93 -6.89
C SER A 50 27.07 18.71 -6.01
N ILE A 51 26.44 19.77 -6.55
CA ILE A 51 25.47 20.61 -5.82
C ILE A 51 24.03 20.17 -6.12
N THR A 52 23.79 19.54 -7.27
CA THR A 52 22.45 19.07 -7.67
C THR A 52 22.02 17.80 -6.95
N ASN A 53 22.93 16.90 -6.57
CA ASN A 53 22.56 15.60 -5.99
C ASN A 53 21.90 15.67 -4.60
N ASP A 54 22.17 16.72 -3.82
CA ASP A 54 21.54 16.94 -2.50
C ASP A 54 20.13 17.52 -2.64
N TYR A 55 19.89 18.31 -3.69
CA TYR A 55 18.57 18.88 -3.98
C TYR A 55 17.69 17.90 -4.78
N VAL A 56 18.27 17.15 -5.73
CA VAL A 56 17.56 16.18 -6.59
C VAL A 56 17.04 14.97 -5.81
N THR A 57 17.66 14.61 -4.68
CA THR A 57 17.11 13.55 -3.80
C THR A 57 15.89 14.00 -2.99
N SER A 58 15.64 15.31 -2.85
CA SER A 58 14.46 15.86 -2.15
C SER A 58 13.25 16.15 -3.05
N VAL A 59 13.43 16.09 -4.37
CA VAL A 59 12.40 16.48 -5.37
C VAL A 59 11.65 15.26 -5.94
N ASN A 60 12.12 14.04 -5.70
CA ASN A 60 11.50 12.83 -6.27
C ASN A 60 10.27 12.32 -5.52
N ASP A 61 9.88 12.95 -4.40
CA ASP A 61 8.67 12.56 -3.67
C ASP A 61 7.38 13.07 -4.32
N ASP A 62 7.47 14.00 -5.30
CA ASP A 62 6.34 14.54 -6.07
C ASP A 62 5.84 13.63 -7.19
N VAL A 63 6.66 12.67 -7.63
CA VAL A 63 6.28 11.76 -8.71
C VAL A 63 5.59 10.54 -8.10
N PRO A 64 4.32 10.26 -8.48
CA PRO A 64 3.64 9.07 -7.98
C PRO A 64 4.41 7.80 -8.41
N PRO A 65 4.61 6.83 -7.50
CA PRO A 65 5.31 5.60 -7.82
C PRO A 65 4.51 4.75 -8.83
N PRO A 66 5.13 3.73 -9.47
CA PRO A 66 4.40 2.82 -10.35
C PRO A 66 3.22 2.17 -9.63
N HIS A 67 2.05 2.12 -10.27
CA HIS A 67 0.82 1.56 -9.69
C HIS A 67 0.93 0.06 -9.33
N THR A 68 1.92 -0.64 -9.89
CA THR A 68 2.25 -2.03 -9.57
C THR A 68 2.95 -2.19 -8.21
N GLU A 69 3.58 -1.12 -7.71
CA GLU A 69 4.24 -1.09 -6.40
C GLU A 69 3.25 -0.68 -5.30
N TYR A 70 2.33 -1.58 -4.96
CA TYR A 70 1.20 -1.29 -4.05
C TYR A 70 1.63 -0.69 -2.71
N ALA A 71 2.70 -1.21 -2.09
CA ALA A 71 3.17 -0.70 -0.81
C ALA A 71 3.71 0.73 -0.94
N LYS A 72 4.55 1.00 -1.95
CA LYS A 72 5.10 2.34 -2.20
C LYS A 72 4.01 3.33 -2.56
N MET A 73 3.02 2.92 -3.36
CA MET A 73 1.85 3.71 -3.69
C MET A 73 1.01 4.04 -2.44
N ALA A 74 0.72 3.07 -1.58
CA ALA A 74 -0.02 3.33 -0.35
C ALA A 74 0.69 4.35 0.54
N ARG A 75 2.02 4.25 0.66
CA ARG A 75 2.85 5.20 1.43
C ARG A 75 2.86 6.59 0.82
N TYR A 76 2.97 6.68 -0.50
CA TYR A 76 2.84 7.94 -1.23
C TYR A 76 1.48 8.61 -0.98
N LEU A 77 0.38 7.85 -1.08
CA LEU A 77 -0.97 8.38 -0.87
C LEU A 77 -1.17 8.89 0.56
N VAL A 78 -0.73 8.14 1.57
CA VAL A 78 -0.88 8.55 2.98
C VAL A 78 -0.07 9.79 3.28
N HIS A 79 1.19 9.87 2.85
CA HIS A 79 2.04 11.04 3.08
C HIS A 79 1.51 12.31 2.40
N ARG A 80 0.82 12.15 1.26
CA ARG A 80 0.19 13.25 0.51
C ARG A 80 -1.16 13.69 1.05
N SER A 81 -1.77 12.93 1.94
CA SER A 81 -3.12 13.18 2.44
C SER A 81 -3.08 13.99 3.74
N ASP A 82 -3.65 15.19 3.73
CA ASP A 82 -3.75 16.04 4.93
C ASP A 82 -4.96 15.67 5.83
N TRP A 83 -5.91 14.89 5.28
CA TRP A 83 -7.17 14.50 5.93
C TRP A 83 -7.59 13.09 5.54
N THR A 84 -8.31 12.40 6.44
CA THR A 84 -8.87 11.08 6.18
C THR A 84 -10.20 10.87 6.90
N SER A 85 -10.94 9.86 6.43
CA SER A 85 -12.17 9.37 7.03
C SER A 85 -11.84 8.21 7.99
N MET A 86 -12.06 8.40 9.29
CA MET A 86 -11.79 7.40 10.31
C MET A 86 -13.10 6.83 10.88
N GLY A 87 -13.30 5.52 10.67
CA GLY A 87 -14.41 4.76 11.22
C GLY A 87 -14.07 4.19 12.60
N THR A 88 -14.97 4.38 13.56
CA THR A 88 -14.88 3.84 14.92
C THR A 88 -16.20 3.20 15.33
N ASN A 89 -16.15 2.32 16.34
CA ASN A 89 -17.37 1.78 16.93
C ASN A 89 -17.99 2.81 17.88
N SER A 90 -19.26 3.14 17.69
CA SER A 90 -19.96 4.08 18.56
C SER A 90 -20.14 3.51 19.96
N LEU A 91 -19.83 4.31 20.98
CA LEU A 91 -20.23 4.04 22.37
C LEU A 91 -21.71 4.40 22.61
N GLN A 92 -22.26 5.34 21.84
CA GLN A 92 -23.64 5.81 21.98
C GLN A 92 -24.64 4.87 21.29
N PHE A 93 -24.24 4.28 20.16
CA PHE A 93 -25.06 3.37 19.36
C PHE A 93 -24.29 2.07 19.08
N PRO A 94 -24.24 1.13 20.04
CA PRO A 94 -23.49 -0.10 19.87
C PRO A 94 -23.98 -0.88 18.65
N GLY A 95 -23.04 -1.34 17.83
CA GLY A 95 -23.33 -2.03 16.56
C GLY A 95 -23.41 -1.12 15.34
N PHE A 96 -23.41 0.21 15.51
CA PHE A 96 -23.35 1.16 14.41
C PHE A 96 -21.96 1.80 14.29
N PRO A 97 -21.34 1.79 13.10
CA PRO A 97 -20.09 2.50 12.87
C PRO A 97 -20.35 4.01 12.84
N MET A 98 -19.45 4.78 13.45
CA MET A 98 -19.39 6.23 13.33
C MET A 98 -18.12 6.63 12.59
N VAL A 99 -18.27 7.53 11.62
CA VAL A 99 -17.19 8.00 10.77
C VAL A 99 -16.97 9.49 11.00
N ASN A 100 -15.73 9.88 11.28
CA ASN A 100 -15.34 11.28 11.39
C ASN A 100 -14.22 11.62 10.40
N ILE A 101 -14.18 12.86 9.96
CA ILE A 101 -13.08 13.41 9.15
C ILE A 101 -12.05 13.97 10.14
N ILE A 102 -10.83 13.48 10.06
CA ILE A 102 -9.72 13.92 10.91
C ILE A 102 -8.54 14.37 10.05
N SER A 103 -7.78 15.34 10.55
CA SER A 103 -6.50 15.71 9.94
C SER A 103 -5.44 14.70 10.34
N ILE A 104 -4.63 14.29 9.37
CA ILE A 104 -3.55 13.32 9.55
C ILE A 104 -2.25 13.86 8.97
N ALA A 105 -1.14 13.36 9.50
CA ALA A 105 0.19 13.55 8.93
C ALA A 105 1.04 12.30 9.19
N ASP A 106 1.84 11.89 8.19
CA ASP A 106 2.82 10.81 8.33
C ASP A 106 4.20 11.35 8.76
N SER A 107 4.63 12.42 8.09
CA SER A 107 5.90 13.13 8.33
C SER A 107 5.75 14.59 7.89
N PRO A 108 6.71 15.47 8.24
CA PRO A 108 6.76 16.81 7.66
C PRO A 108 6.77 16.77 6.13
N ARG A 109 6.23 17.82 5.48
CA ARG A 109 6.01 17.85 4.02
C ARG A 109 7.28 17.66 3.16
N ASN A 110 8.45 17.95 3.72
CA ASN A 110 9.75 17.83 3.04
C ASN A 110 10.56 16.61 3.54
N GLU A 111 9.94 15.74 4.32
CA GLU A 111 10.59 14.56 4.89
C GLU A 111 9.94 13.27 4.39
N LYS A 112 10.73 12.21 4.30
CA LYS A 112 10.28 10.90 3.82
C LYS A 112 9.14 10.35 4.67
N SER A 113 8.19 9.69 4.01
CA SER A 113 7.12 8.93 4.64
C SER A 113 7.67 7.93 5.67
N THR A 114 7.14 7.93 6.90
CA THR A 114 7.51 6.99 7.98
C THR A 114 6.56 5.80 8.09
N GLY A 115 5.28 6.02 7.74
CA GLY A 115 4.19 5.04 7.78
C GLY A 115 3.33 5.13 9.00
N ASN A 116 3.72 5.97 9.94
CA ASN A 116 3.00 6.15 11.17
C ASN A 116 2.03 7.29 10.95
N VAL A 117 0.74 7.00 11.06
CA VAL A 117 -0.29 8.03 10.91
C VAL A 117 -0.45 8.75 12.24
N TYR A 118 -0.02 10.01 12.29
CA TYR A 118 -0.26 10.91 13.41
C TYR A 118 -1.51 11.74 13.15
N PHE A 119 -2.29 11.97 14.20
CA PHE A 119 -3.46 12.84 14.18
C PHE A 119 -3.61 13.52 15.53
N TYR A 120 -4.31 14.66 15.54
CA TYR A 120 -4.57 15.44 16.74
C TYR A 120 -6.06 15.33 17.12
N LEU A 121 -6.33 15.10 18.41
CA LEU A 121 -7.68 14.97 19.00
C LEU A 121 -7.88 15.96 20.14
#